data_AF-A0A1V5VWX6-F1
#
_entry.id   AF-A0A1V5VWX6-F1
#
_cell.length_a   1.000
_cell.length_b   1.000
_cell.length_c   1.000
_cell.angle_alpha   90.00
_cell.angle_beta   90.00
_cell.angle_gamma   90.00
#
_symmetry.space_group_name_H-M   'P 1'
#
loop_
_entity.id
_entity.type
_entity.pdbx_description
1 polymer ?
#
loop_
_entity_poly.entity_id
_entity_poly.type
_entity_poly.pdbx_seq_one_letter_code
_entity_poly.pdbx_strand_id
1 'polypeptide(L)'
;MADMEITEKRTGWSKRKVYSLYGVTKSTVHRWQKEMDNPPAKRPGQNPYEILEEEIQAVIEYRTSSDERKVMSHKKLTYMMIDEDIVYLSASSVYRILKNHRLLGGPHTRKKAMRAMSIAKNQRMCIITGMWILRM
;
A
#
# COMPACT_ATOMS: atom_id res chain seq x y z
N MET A 1 13.69 21.82 -31.15
CA MET A 1 13.57 23.27 -31.41
C MET A 1 14.39 23.73 -32.62
N ALA A 2 15.58 23.16 -32.87
CA ALA A 2 16.41 23.50 -34.05
C ALA A 2 15.65 23.48 -35.39
N ASP A 3 14.74 22.52 -35.61
CA ASP A 3 13.96 22.43 -36.85
C ASP A 3 12.99 23.62 -37.05
N MET A 4 12.36 24.11 -35.97
CA MET A 4 11.50 25.29 -36.02
C MET A 4 12.31 26.55 -36.36
N GLU A 5 13.50 26.70 -35.79
CA GLU A 5 14.41 27.83 -36.08
C GLU A 5 14.93 27.79 -37.53
N ILE A 6 15.25 26.60 -38.04
CA ILE A 6 15.65 26.42 -39.45
C ILE A 6 14.50 26.82 -40.37
N THR A 7 13.27 26.42 -40.03
CA THR A 7 12.07 26.78 -40.80
C THR A 7 11.81 28.28 -40.78
N GLU A 8 11.96 28.94 -39.62
CA GLU A 8 11.89 30.40 -39.51
C GLU A 8 12.91 31.08 -40.44
N LYS A 9 14.17 30.63 -40.42
CA LYS A 9 15.23 31.21 -41.27
C LYS A 9 15.00 31.00 -42.76
N ARG A 10 14.46 29.85 -43.16
CA ARG A 10 14.21 29.52 -44.58
C ARG A 10 13.00 30.24 -45.15
N THR A 11 11.93 30.37 -44.35
CA THR A 11 10.63 30.88 -44.83
C THR A 11 10.40 32.36 -44.52
N GLY A 12 11.14 32.93 -43.55
CA GLY A 12 10.90 34.28 -43.04
C GLY A 12 9.55 34.42 -42.31
N TRP A 13 8.88 33.31 -41.98
CA TRP A 13 7.60 33.37 -41.28
C TRP A 13 7.75 33.76 -39.81
N SER A 14 6.72 34.40 -39.26
CA SER A 14 6.69 34.74 -37.84
C SER A 14 6.63 33.47 -36.98
N LYS A 15 7.28 33.51 -35.81
CA LYS A 15 7.33 32.37 -34.86
C LYS A 15 5.94 31.81 -34.55
N ARG A 16 4.94 32.69 -34.41
CA ARG A 16 3.55 32.31 -34.14
C ARG A 16 2.96 31.43 -35.26
N LYS A 17 3.25 31.77 -36.53
CA LYS A 17 2.80 31.00 -37.69
C LYS A 17 3.50 29.65 -37.74
N VAL A 18 4.80 29.62 -37.48
CA VAL A 18 5.58 28.38 -37.42
C VAL A 18 5.04 27.47 -36.30
N TYR A 19 4.91 27.96 -35.06
CA TYR A 19 4.39 27.17 -33.95
C TYR A 19 2.98 26.62 -34.23
N SER A 20 2.12 27.43 -34.87
CA SER A 20 0.78 26.99 -35.27
C SER A 20 0.80 25.84 -36.29
N LEU A 21 1.76 25.81 -37.22
CA LEU A 21 1.89 24.73 -38.20
C LEU A 21 2.30 23.40 -37.56
N TYR A 22 3.13 23.45 -36.53
CA TYR A 22 3.52 22.27 -35.74
C TYR A 22 2.46 21.87 -34.70
N GLY A 23 1.35 22.61 -34.58
CA GLY A 23 0.28 22.33 -33.61
C GLY A 23 0.68 22.61 -32.15
N VAL A 24 1.70 23.45 -31.93
CA VAL A 24 2.21 23.76 -30.58
C VAL A 24 1.93 25.21 -30.23
N THR A 25 1.53 25.47 -28.98
CA THR A 25 1.35 26.85 -28.51
C THR A 25 2.69 27.49 -28.13
N LYS A 26 2.77 28.81 -28.27
CA LYS A 26 3.98 29.58 -27.89
C LYS A 26 4.41 29.34 -26.44
N SER A 27 3.46 29.23 -25.50
CA SER A 27 3.74 28.98 -24.08
C SER A 27 4.38 27.61 -23.86
N THR A 28 3.94 26.58 -24.59
CA THR A 28 4.52 25.23 -24.52
C THR A 28 5.99 25.24 -24.95
N VAL A 29 6.32 25.92 -26.05
CA VAL A 29 7.70 26.03 -26.55
C VAL A 29 8.59 26.75 -25.55
N HIS A 30 8.14 27.89 -25.00
CA HIS A 30 8.90 28.61 -23.97
C HIS A 30 9.08 27.79 -22.69
N ARG A 31 8.05 27.02 -22.27
CA ARG A 31 8.15 26.12 -21.13
C ARG A 31 9.23 25.06 -21.37
N TRP A 32 9.24 24.44 -22.55
CA TRP A 32 10.25 23.44 -22.91
C TRP A 32 11.66 24.03 -22.96
N GLN A 33 11.83 25.24 -23.50
CA GLN A 33 13.11 25.93 -23.45
C GLN A 33 13.59 26.14 -22.02
N LYS A 34 12.70 26.63 -21.15
CA LYS A 34 13.00 26.83 -19.72
C LYS A 34 13.32 25.52 -19.00
N GLU A 35 12.65 24.43 -19.34
CA GLU A 35 12.93 23.08 -18.80
C GLU A 35 14.25 22.49 -19.33
N MET A 36 14.74 22.91 -20.51
CA MET A 36 16.07 22.53 -21.00
C MET A 36 17.16 23.30 -20.25
N ASP A 37 16.97 24.59 -20.02
CA ASP A 37 17.94 25.45 -19.33
C ASP A 37 17.97 25.17 -17.81
N ASN A 38 16.81 24.85 -17.23
CA ASN A 38 16.65 24.50 -15.82
C ASN A 38 15.72 23.28 -15.69
N PRO A 39 16.26 22.06 -15.76
CA PRO A 39 15.46 20.85 -15.65
C PRO A 39 14.77 20.79 -14.29
N PRO A 40 13.47 20.46 -14.24
CA PRO A 40 12.78 20.30 -12.96
C PRO A 40 13.46 19.20 -12.14
N ALA A 41 13.72 19.47 -10.86
CA ALA A 41 14.42 18.56 -9.96
C ALA A 41 13.78 17.15 -9.89
N LYS A 42 12.46 17.06 -10.11
CA LYS A 42 11.73 15.80 -10.23
C LYS A 42 10.53 15.99 -11.14
N ARG A 43 10.41 15.16 -12.17
CA ARG A 43 9.14 15.00 -12.90
C ARG A 43 8.21 14.16 -12.03
N PRO A 44 6.90 14.45 -11.97
CA PRO A 44 5.96 13.58 -11.28
C PRO A 44 6.02 12.20 -11.95
N GLY A 45 6.62 11.23 -11.26
CA GLY A 45 6.59 9.85 -11.69
C GLY A 45 5.20 9.31 -11.43
N GLN A 46 4.47 8.94 -12.48
CA GLN A 46 3.27 8.14 -12.33
C GLN A 46 3.70 6.70 -12.12
N ASN A 47 3.24 6.05 -11.05
CA ASN A 47 3.50 4.65 -10.81
C ASN A 47 2.27 3.84 -11.23
N PRO A 48 2.32 3.05 -12.32
CA PRO A 48 1.20 2.22 -12.75
C PRO A 48 0.77 1.16 -11.72
N TYR A 49 1.65 0.84 -10.77
CA TYR A 49 1.41 -0.12 -9.69
C TYR A 49 1.10 0.58 -8.36
N GLU A 50 0.58 1.81 -8.43
CA GLU A 50 0.08 2.49 -7.25
C GLU A 50 -1.15 1.76 -6.74
N ILE A 51 -1.12 1.45 -5.44
CA ILE A 51 -2.20 0.72 -4.76
C ILE A 51 -3.36 1.70 -4.63
N LEU A 52 -4.53 1.30 -5.13
CA LEU A 52 -5.74 2.12 -5.08
C LEU A 52 -6.29 2.16 -3.65
N GLU A 53 -6.98 3.24 -3.31
CA GLU A 53 -7.62 3.37 -1.99
C GLU A 53 -8.69 2.28 -1.77
N GLU A 54 -9.36 1.86 -2.84
CA GLU A 54 -10.34 0.77 -2.83
C GLU A 54 -9.70 -0.57 -2.42
N GLU A 55 -8.49 -0.86 -2.92
CA GLU A 55 -7.74 -2.06 -2.54
C GLU A 55 -7.28 -2.01 -1.08
N ILE A 56 -6.87 -0.83 -0.61
CA ILE A 56 -6.51 -0.62 0.80
C ILE A 56 -7.70 -0.92 1.71
N GLN A 57 -8.88 -0.40 1.35
CA GLN A 57 -10.10 -0.59 2.12
C GLN A 57 -10.52 -2.06 2.14
N ALA A 58 -10.47 -2.76 1.01
CA ALA A 58 -10.76 -4.19 0.94
C ALA A 58 -9.83 -5.02 1.83
N VAL A 59 -8.52 -4.70 1.91
CA VAL A 59 -7.58 -5.37 2.82
C VAL A 59 -7.94 -5.13 4.29
N ILE A 60 -8.38 -3.91 4.64
CA ILE A 60 -8.78 -3.55 6.01
C ILE A 60 -10.05 -4.30 6.41
N GLU A 61 -11.07 -4.31 5.54
CA GLU A 61 -12.33 -5.02 5.74
C GLU A 61 -12.11 -6.53 5.86
N TYR A 62 -11.27 -7.07 4.98
CA TYR A 62 -10.91 -8.47 5.04
C TYR A 62 -10.25 -8.84 6.37
N ARG A 63 -9.36 -7.97 6.89
CA ARG A 63 -8.70 -8.18 8.18
C ARG A 63 -9.67 -8.09 9.37
N THR A 64 -10.69 -7.25 9.31
CA THR A 64 -11.63 -7.02 10.42
C THR A 64 -12.84 -7.94 10.41
N SER A 65 -13.15 -8.56 9.26
CA SER A 65 -14.30 -9.44 9.03
C SER A 65 -14.44 -10.62 10.00
N SER A 66 -13.34 -11.17 10.53
CA SER A 66 -13.40 -12.33 11.44
C SER A 66 -12.27 -12.31 12.48
N ASP A 67 -12.55 -12.77 13.70
CA ASP A 67 -11.57 -12.81 14.79
C ASP A 67 -10.41 -13.79 14.56
N GLU A 68 -10.59 -14.76 13.67
CA GLU A 68 -9.50 -15.63 13.21
C GLU A 68 -8.56 -14.88 12.27
N ARG A 69 -9.13 -14.15 11.29
CA ARG A 69 -8.39 -13.34 10.30
C ARG A 69 -7.58 -12.23 10.97
N LYS A 70 -8.07 -11.63 12.06
CA LYS A 70 -7.33 -10.65 12.89
C LYS A 70 -6.03 -11.18 13.49
N VAL A 71 -5.90 -12.49 13.68
CA VAL A 71 -4.76 -13.12 14.35
C VAL A 71 -3.82 -13.84 13.38
N MET A 72 -4.25 -14.07 12.15
CA MET A 72 -3.40 -14.68 11.13
C MET A 72 -2.20 -13.80 10.76
N SER A 73 -1.15 -14.46 10.25
CA SER A 73 -0.02 -13.79 9.62
C SER A 73 -0.45 -13.10 8.32
N HIS A 74 0.13 -11.93 8.03
CA HIS A 74 -0.13 -11.17 6.80
C HIS A 74 0.13 -12.00 5.52
N LYS A 75 1.11 -12.91 5.54
CA LYS A 75 1.37 -13.81 4.39
C LYS A 75 0.20 -14.74 4.11
N LYS A 76 -0.34 -15.38 5.14
CA LYS A 76 -1.49 -16.28 5.01
C LYS A 76 -2.73 -15.51 4.56
N LEU A 77 -2.94 -14.32 5.13
CA LEU A 77 -4.02 -13.42 4.74
C LEU A 77 -3.92 -13.03 3.25
N THR A 78 -2.70 -12.77 2.75
CA THR A 78 -2.47 -12.44 1.33
C THR A 78 -2.94 -13.56 0.41
N TYR A 79 -2.55 -14.82 0.68
CA TYR A 79 -2.98 -15.93 -0.16
C TYR A 79 -4.48 -16.17 -0.09
N MET A 80 -5.10 -16.04 1.09
CA MET A 80 -6.55 -16.18 1.18
C MET A 80 -7.31 -15.07 0.44
N MET A 81 -6.81 -13.83 0.41
CA MET A 81 -7.41 -12.75 -0.40
C MET A 81 -7.30 -13.02 -1.91
N ILE A 82 -6.22 -13.70 -2.33
CA ILE A 82 -6.03 -14.11 -3.72
C ILE A 82 -6.99 -15.27 -4.06
N ASP A 83 -7.11 -16.25 -3.17
CA ASP A 83 -7.99 -17.42 -3.36
C ASP A 83 -9.48 -17.01 -3.37
N GLU A 84 -9.85 -16.02 -2.56
CA GLU A 84 -11.21 -15.47 -2.47
C GLU A 84 -11.50 -14.37 -3.52
N ASP A 85 -10.56 -14.08 -4.43
CA ASP A 85 -10.67 -13.06 -5.49
C ASP A 85 -11.03 -11.65 -4.99
N ILE A 86 -10.39 -11.22 -3.89
CA ILE A 86 -10.67 -9.94 -3.24
C ILE A 86 -9.66 -8.88 -3.69
N VAL A 87 -8.36 -9.14 -3.52
CA VAL A 87 -7.28 -8.20 -3.85
C VAL A 87 -6.00 -8.95 -4.25
N TYR A 88 -5.36 -8.50 -5.33
CA TYR A 88 -4.13 -9.08 -5.86
C TYR A 88 -2.88 -8.25 -5.52
N LEU A 89 -2.51 -8.25 -4.23
CA LEU A 89 -1.33 -7.53 -3.75
C LEU A 89 -0.21 -8.46 -3.30
N SER A 90 1.03 -7.95 -3.35
CA SER A 90 2.18 -8.63 -2.75
C SER A 90 2.06 -8.67 -1.22
N ALA A 91 2.57 -9.73 -0.59
CA ALA A 91 2.57 -9.84 0.88
C ALA A 91 3.30 -8.67 1.57
N SER A 92 4.30 -8.09 0.92
CA SER A 92 5.01 -6.89 1.39
C SER A 92 4.13 -5.64 1.36
N SER A 93 3.33 -5.47 0.30
CA SER A 93 2.36 -4.39 0.18
C SER A 93 1.28 -4.49 1.26
N VAL A 94 0.71 -5.68 1.44
CA VAL A 94 -0.26 -5.97 2.51
C VAL A 94 0.31 -5.67 3.89
N TYR A 95 1.56 -6.08 4.15
CA TYR A 95 2.24 -5.75 5.40
C TYR A 95 2.35 -4.22 5.62
N ARG A 96 2.74 -3.46 4.59
CA ARG A 96 2.85 -1.99 4.67
C ARG A 96 1.49 -1.34 4.96
N ILE A 97 0.43 -1.79 4.29
CA ILE A 97 -0.94 -1.33 4.54
C ILE A 97 -1.33 -1.60 5.99
N LEU A 98 -1.24 -2.86 6.43
CA LEU A 98 -1.57 -3.23 7.81
C LEU A 98 -0.73 -2.48 8.85
N LYS A 99 0.55 -2.21 8.55
CA LYS A 99 1.44 -1.43 9.40
C LYS A 99 0.97 0.02 9.52
N ASN A 100 0.67 0.67 8.40
CA ASN A 100 0.23 2.06 8.35
C ASN A 100 -1.10 2.25 9.10
N HIS A 101 -2.03 1.29 8.96
CA HIS A 101 -3.33 1.29 9.65
C HIS A 101 -3.28 0.72 11.08
N ARG A 102 -2.11 0.37 11.61
CA ARG A 102 -1.93 -0.22 12.97
C ARG A 102 -2.73 -1.51 13.20
N LEU A 103 -3.04 -2.25 12.14
CA LEU A 103 -3.79 -3.52 12.16
C LEU A 103 -2.88 -4.75 12.23
N LEU A 104 -1.58 -4.55 12.39
CA LEU A 104 -0.65 -5.61 12.76
C LEU A 104 -0.99 -6.07 14.17
N GLY A 105 -1.79 -7.14 14.26
CA GLY A 105 -2.11 -7.79 15.52
C GLY A 105 -0.83 -8.05 16.30
N GLY A 106 -0.71 -7.42 17.47
CA GLY A 106 0.51 -7.44 18.27
C GLY A 106 1.01 -8.88 18.48
N PRO A 107 2.29 -9.16 18.21
CA PRO A 107 2.84 -10.47 18.50
C PRO A 107 2.79 -10.68 20.03
N HIS A 108 2.36 -11.87 20.47
CA HIS A 108 2.54 -12.44 21.81
C HIS A 108 1.37 -12.45 22.81
N THR A 109 0.31 -11.64 22.70
CA THR A 109 -0.70 -11.57 23.79
C THR A 109 -1.71 -12.74 23.82
N ARG A 110 -2.02 -13.39 22.69
CA ARG A 110 -2.99 -14.51 22.66
C ARG A 110 -2.43 -15.85 23.14
N LYS A 111 -1.13 -16.14 22.94
CA LYS A 111 -0.49 -17.34 23.53
C LYS A 111 -0.40 -17.21 25.05
N LYS A 112 -0.21 -16.00 25.59
CA LYS A 112 -0.28 -15.70 27.03
C LYS A 112 -1.70 -15.90 27.57
N ALA A 113 -2.72 -15.40 26.86
CA ALA A 113 -4.12 -15.61 27.24
C ALA A 113 -4.55 -17.09 27.20
N MET A 114 -4.21 -17.84 26.13
CA MET A 114 -4.52 -19.27 26.04
C MET A 114 -3.72 -20.13 27.03
N ARG A 115 -2.43 -19.85 27.25
CA ARG A 115 -1.65 -20.53 28.31
C ARG A 115 -2.20 -20.19 29.69
N ALA A 116 -2.51 -18.93 29.99
CA ALA A 116 -3.14 -18.52 31.25
C ALA A 116 -4.50 -19.20 31.47
N MET A 117 -5.31 -19.33 30.42
CA MET A 117 -6.60 -20.03 30.48
C MET A 117 -6.43 -21.54 30.72
N SER A 118 -5.39 -22.17 30.15
CA SER A 118 -5.08 -23.59 30.40
C SER A 118 -4.53 -23.83 31.82
N ILE A 119 -3.69 -22.93 32.34
CA ILE A 119 -3.12 -22.99 33.70
C ILE A 119 -4.21 -22.79 34.75
N ALA A 120 -5.15 -21.86 34.52
CA ALA A 120 -6.29 -21.61 35.40
C ALA A 120 -7.25 -22.81 35.51
N LYS A 121 -7.46 -23.56 34.41
CA LYS A 121 -8.23 -24.82 34.43
C LYS A 121 -7.51 -25.92 35.22
N ASN A 122 -6.20 -26.00 35.11
CA ASN A 122 -5.40 -27.01 35.81
C ASN A 122 -5.32 -26.73 37.32
N GLN A 123 -5.25 -25.46 37.75
CA GLN A 123 -5.31 -25.10 39.17
C GLN A 123 -6.69 -25.38 39.80
N ARG A 124 -7.79 -25.17 39.07
CA ARG A 124 -9.14 -25.56 39.57
C ARG A 124 -9.28 -27.08 39.75
N MET A 125 -8.66 -27.90 38.90
CA MET A 125 -8.61 -29.36 39.12
C MET A 125 -7.81 -29.73 40.37
N CYS A 126 -6.62 -29.16 40.59
CA CYS A 126 -5.78 -29.49 41.75
C CYS A 126 -6.38 -29.05 43.10
N ILE A 127 -7.17 -27.97 43.15
CA ILE A 127 -7.81 -27.53 44.40
C ILE A 127 -8.97 -28.47 44.79
N ILE A 128 -9.68 -29.03 43.80
CA ILE A 128 -10.79 -29.96 44.03
C ILE A 128 -10.26 -31.35 44.42
N THR A 129 -9.13 -31.80 43.88
CA THR A 129 -8.49 -33.08 44.24
C THR A 129 -7.62 -33.01 45.50
N GLY A 130 -7.02 -31.86 45.83
CA GLY A 130 -6.22 -31.69 47.05
C GLY A 130 -7.05 -31.57 48.34
N MET A 131 -8.30 -31.14 48.25
CA MET A 131 -9.19 -30.98 49.43
C MET A 131 -9.73 -32.31 49.99
N TRP A 132 -9.51 -33.43 49.29
CA TRP A 132 -9.83 -34.78 49.76
C TRP A 132 -8.69 -35.46 50.54
N ILE A 133 -7.47 -34.92 50.51
CA ILE A 133 -6.29 -35.55 51.16
C ILE A 133 -6.02 -34.97 52.57
N LEU A 134 -6.55 -33.79 52.89
CA LEU A 134 -6.28 -33.11 54.19
C LEU A 134 -7.45 -33.18 55.19
N ARG A 135 -8.40 -34.09 55.00
CA ARG A 135 -9.57 -34.31 55.88
C ARG A 135 -9.77 -35.79 56.24
N MET A 136 -8.66 -36.51 56.39
CA MET A 136 -8.55 -37.84 57.02
C MET A 136 -7.60 -37.73 58.20
#